data_AF-A6ZW57-F1
#
_entry.id   AF-A6ZW57-F1
#
_cell.length_a   1.000
_cell.length_b   1.000
_cell.length_c   1.000
_cell.angle_alpha   90.00
_cell.angle_beta   90.00
_cell.angle_gamma   90.00
#
_symmetry.space_group_name_H-M   'P 1'
#
loop_
_entity.id
_entity.type
_entity.pdbx_description
1 polymer ?
#
loop_
_entity_poly.entity_id
_entity_poly.type
_entity_poly.pdbx_seq_one_letter_code
_entity_poly.pdbx_strand_id
1 'polypeptide(L)'
;MFGVKDAIFKIKRSIAGTDSSDSTAYTTASESSPQLKDSHNPFRNKTTSERTIVEEGSLPPVRLNGYLPSTKNKLLTPEMCDEIRTLMPTRIQLYTEWNLLYSLEQHGSSLHSLYSNVAPDSKEFRRVGYVLVIKDRKNGIFGAYSNEAFHPNEHRQYTGNGECFLWKLDKVPDVNISEKEESEQEGKEGKEEGDKEERWRFSGYPYTGVNEFAIYCTSEFLSMGAGDGHYGLLCDDGLLHGVSNPCQTYGNEVLSKEGKKFSIVALEVWRVG
;
A
#
# COMPACT_ATOMS: atom_id res chain seq x y z
N MET A 1 -2.55 35.35 -9.36
CA MET A 1 -1.44 35.28 -8.39
C MET A 1 -1.96 35.76 -7.03
N PHE A 2 -2.60 34.85 -6.30
CA PHE A 2 -3.10 34.95 -4.93
C PHE A 2 -3.04 33.50 -4.44
N GLY A 3 -2.33 33.05 -3.41
CA GLY A 3 -1.60 33.72 -2.35
C GLY A 3 -1.69 32.78 -1.14
N VAL A 4 -0.96 31.65 -1.19
CA VAL A 4 -0.89 30.53 -0.21
C VAL A 4 -0.62 30.97 1.25
N LYS A 5 -0.44 32.27 1.50
CA LYS A 5 -0.10 32.87 2.79
C LYS A 5 -1.30 33.13 3.69
N ASP A 6 -2.53 33.24 3.16
CA ASP A 6 -3.71 33.58 3.98
C ASP A 6 -4.29 32.41 4.79
N ALA A 7 -3.99 31.16 4.40
CA ALA A 7 -4.42 29.98 5.13
C ALA A 7 -3.63 29.78 6.46
N ILE A 8 -2.42 30.32 6.55
CA ILE A 8 -1.47 30.05 7.65
C ILE A 8 -1.74 30.94 8.88
N PHE A 9 -2.45 32.07 8.72
CA PHE A 9 -2.62 33.03 9.81
C PHE A 9 -3.84 32.78 10.72
N LYS A 10 -4.83 32.00 10.29
CA LYS A 10 -6.10 31.82 11.04
C LYS A 10 -6.15 30.67 12.05
N ILE A 11 -5.11 29.85 12.14
CA ILE A 11 -5.11 28.65 13.03
C ILE A 11 -4.36 28.89 14.36
N LYS A 12 -3.70 30.04 14.54
CA LYS A 12 -2.90 30.34 15.75
C LYS A 12 -3.69 30.88 16.95
N ARG A 13 -5.02 30.73 17.01
CA ARG A 13 -5.82 31.33 18.10
C ARG A 13 -6.72 30.39 18.91
N SER A 14 -6.56 29.07 18.80
CA SER A 14 -7.52 28.13 19.44
C SER A 14 -6.92 27.11 20.42
N ILE A 15 -5.67 27.23 20.88
CA ILE A 15 -5.13 26.25 21.82
C ILE A 15 -4.52 26.97 23.02
N ALA A 16 -5.39 27.29 23.98
CA ALA A 16 -5.03 27.67 25.35
C ALA A 16 -6.08 27.11 26.31
N GLY A 17 -5.64 26.24 27.24
CA GLY A 17 -6.40 25.70 28.38
C GLY A 17 -7.12 24.37 28.11
N THR A 18 -7.18 23.37 29.01
CA THR A 18 -6.80 23.24 30.43
C THR A 18 -6.81 21.75 30.83
N ASP A 19 -6.02 21.40 31.86
CA ASP A 19 -5.91 20.09 32.54
C ASP A 19 -7.18 19.59 33.26
N SER A 20 -7.31 18.25 33.46
CA SER A 20 -7.33 17.62 34.81
C SER A 20 -7.64 16.11 34.81
N SER A 21 -7.00 15.41 35.76
CA SER A 21 -7.02 14.01 36.25
C SER A 21 -8.36 13.32 36.55
N ASP A 22 -8.42 11.97 36.53
CA ASP A 22 -8.42 11.15 37.78
C ASP A 22 -8.29 9.62 37.57
N SER A 23 -7.84 8.95 38.64
CA SER A 23 -7.47 7.54 38.83
C SER A 23 -8.61 6.72 39.46
N THR A 24 -8.64 5.39 39.25
CA THR A 24 -8.73 4.37 40.34
C THR A 24 -8.72 2.92 39.80
N ALA A 25 -8.10 2.03 40.58
CA ALA A 25 -7.83 0.61 40.32
C ALA A 25 -8.73 -0.31 41.16
N TYR A 26 -8.98 -1.56 40.73
CA TYR A 26 -9.28 -2.70 41.64
C TYR A 26 -8.91 -4.09 41.03
N THR A 27 -7.88 -4.69 41.64
CA THR A 27 -7.74 -6.05 42.22
C THR A 27 -8.26 -7.35 41.54
N THR A 28 -7.27 -8.23 41.36
CA THR A 28 -7.12 -9.71 41.21
C THR A 28 -8.16 -10.72 41.73
N ALA A 29 -8.26 -11.87 41.04
CA ALA A 29 -8.38 -13.22 41.62
C ALA A 29 -7.91 -14.31 40.61
N SER A 30 -7.48 -15.46 41.15
CA SER A 30 -6.51 -16.44 40.63
C SER A 30 -7.06 -17.84 40.32
N GLU A 31 -6.29 -18.62 39.53
CA GLU A 31 -6.14 -20.11 39.46
C GLU A 31 -7.36 -20.95 39.00
N SER A 32 -7.27 -22.09 38.29
CA SER A 32 -6.27 -23.17 38.19
C SER A 32 -6.53 -24.08 36.96
N SER A 33 -5.50 -24.70 36.39
CA SER A 33 -5.55 -25.79 35.38
C SER A 33 -5.58 -27.19 36.00
N PRO A 34 -5.94 -28.24 35.22
CA PRO A 34 -5.23 -29.53 35.33
C PRO A 34 -4.88 -30.21 33.99
N GLN A 35 -3.89 -31.11 34.06
CA GLN A 35 -3.19 -31.81 32.96
C GLN A 35 -3.80 -33.14 32.50
N LEU A 36 -3.55 -33.44 31.21
CA LEU A 36 -3.21 -34.68 30.47
C LEU A 36 -3.43 -36.08 31.07
N LYS A 37 -3.95 -37.00 30.22
CA LYS A 37 -3.57 -38.42 30.17
C LYS A 37 -3.60 -39.00 28.75
N ASP A 38 -2.53 -39.73 28.43
CA ASP A 38 -2.27 -40.52 27.23
C ASP A 38 -3.19 -41.75 27.06
N SER A 39 -3.40 -42.19 25.81
CA SER A 39 -3.48 -43.61 25.47
C SER A 39 -3.19 -43.87 23.99
N HIS A 40 -2.23 -44.76 23.74
CA HIS A 40 -1.89 -45.37 22.46
C HIS A 40 -2.91 -46.48 22.07
N ASN A 41 -3.22 -46.62 20.78
CA ASN A 41 -2.91 -47.87 20.05
C ASN A 41 -3.04 -47.71 18.50
N PRO A 42 -2.36 -48.56 17.71
CA PRO A 42 -1.98 -48.35 16.32
C PRO A 42 -2.98 -48.99 15.35
N PHE A 43 -3.01 -48.54 14.08
CA PHE A 43 -3.05 -49.44 12.92
C PHE A 43 -2.76 -48.64 11.63
N ARG A 44 -1.71 -49.12 10.96
CA ARG A 44 -1.21 -48.86 9.61
C ARG A 44 -2.31 -48.79 8.54
N ASN A 45 -2.19 -47.84 7.61
CA ASN A 45 -2.14 -48.16 6.18
C ASN A 45 -1.44 -47.06 5.37
N LYS A 46 -0.41 -47.48 4.62
CA LYS A 46 0.29 -46.71 3.60
C LYS A 46 -0.62 -46.64 2.38
N THR A 47 -0.87 -45.43 1.89
CA THR A 47 -1.21 -45.20 0.49
C THR A 47 -0.25 -44.13 -0.02
N THR A 48 0.55 -44.55 -0.99
CA THR A 48 1.47 -43.72 -1.75
C THR A 48 0.65 -42.72 -2.56
N SER A 49 0.59 -41.47 -2.11
CA SER A 49 0.20 -40.33 -2.92
C SER A 49 1.41 -39.42 -3.06
N GLU A 50 1.78 -39.15 -4.30
CA GLU A 50 2.80 -38.19 -4.69
C GLU A 50 2.55 -36.87 -3.93
N ARG A 51 3.46 -36.53 -3.01
CA ARG A 51 3.48 -35.21 -2.40
C ARG A 51 4.02 -34.25 -3.44
N THR A 52 3.12 -33.58 -4.15
CA THR A 52 3.40 -32.19 -4.52
C THR A 52 3.75 -31.49 -3.22
N ILE A 53 4.98 -30.98 -3.10
CA ILE A 53 5.36 -30.09 -2.00
C ILE A 53 4.52 -28.83 -2.22
N VAL A 54 3.32 -28.81 -1.64
CA VAL A 54 2.57 -27.59 -1.46
C VAL A 54 3.40 -26.82 -0.43
N GLU A 55 3.94 -25.66 -0.80
CA GLU A 55 4.49 -24.74 0.18
C GLU A 55 3.38 -24.41 1.18
N GLU A 56 3.41 -25.10 2.32
CA GLU A 56 2.42 -25.00 3.38
C GLU A 56 2.69 -23.69 4.13
N GLY A 57 2.26 -22.58 3.53
CA GLY A 57 2.46 -21.24 4.08
C GLY A 57 2.33 -20.07 3.12
N SER A 58 2.33 -20.26 1.79
CA SER A 58 2.15 -19.17 0.84
C SER A 58 0.67 -18.86 0.57
N LEU A 59 0.32 -17.57 0.55
CA LEU A 59 -1.03 -17.12 0.20
C LEU A 59 -1.29 -17.41 -1.30
N PRO A 60 -2.55 -17.69 -1.71
CA PRO A 60 -2.84 -17.89 -3.12
C PRO A 60 -2.55 -16.63 -3.95
N PRO A 61 -2.18 -16.79 -5.23
CA PRO A 61 -1.83 -15.67 -6.09
C PRO A 61 -3.00 -14.72 -6.30
N VAL A 62 -2.68 -13.43 -6.43
CA VAL A 62 -3.66 -12.36 -6.65
C VAL A 62 -4.23 -12.46 -8.07
N ARG A 63 -5.54 -12.31 -8.20
CA ARG A 63 -6.23 -12.13 -9.47
C ARG A 63 -6.66 -10.67 -9.63
N LEU A 64 -6.23 -10.06 -10.73
CA LEU A 64 -6.51 -8.67 -11.08
C LEU A 64 -7.65 -8.63 -12.10
N ASN A 65 -8.77 -8.04 -11.71
CA ASN A 65 -9.99 -7.93 -12.51
C ASN A 65 -10.30 -6.47 -12.90
N GLY A 66 -11.12 -6.27 -13.93
CA GLY A 66 -11.65 -4.95 -14.30
C GLY A 66 -10.87 -4.18 -15.37
N TYR A 67 -9.72 -4.72 -15.81
CA TYR A 67 -9.06 -4.20 -17.01
C TYR A 67 -9.91 -4.44 -18.26
N LEU A 68 -10.19 -3.37 -19.01
CA LEU A 68 -10.80 -3.50 -20.34
C LEU A 68 -9.80 -4.15 -21.33
N PRO A 69 -10.29 -4.85 -22.37
CA PRO A 69 -9.42 -5.43 -23.40
C PRO A 69 -8.55 -4.41 -24.14
N SER A 70 -9.00 -3.15 -24.19
CA SER A 70 -8.28 -2.04 -24.81
C SER A 70 -7.21 -1.41 -23.93
N THR A 71 -7.16 -1.75 -22.64
CA THR A 71 -6.26 -1.12 -21.67
C THR A 71 -4.82 -1.58 -21.88
N LYS A 72 -3.94 -0.62 -22.15
CA LYS A 72 -2.53 -0.87 -22.49
C LYS A 72 -1.62 -0.73 -21.27
N ASN A 73 -1.81 0.28 -20.45
CA ASN A 73 -0.93 0.56 -19.31
C ASN A 73 -1.47 -0.10 -18.03
N LYS A 74 -1.19 -1.39 -17.86
CA LYS A 74 -1.47 -2.12 -16.62
C LYS A 74 -0.32 -1.90 -15.64
N LEU A 75 -0.60 -1.32 -14.47
CA LEU A 75 0.45 -0.96 -13.51
C LEU A 75 0.81 -2.07 -12.54
N LEU A 76 -0.16 -2.89 -12.12
CA LEU A 76 0.08 -3.99 -11.19
C LEU A 76 0.31 -5.32 -11.92
N THR A 77 1.25 -6.09 -11.38
CA THR A 77 1.39 -7.53 -11.65
C THR A 77 1.08 -8.31 -10.36
N PRO A 78 0.72 -9.60 -10.45
CA PRO A 78 0.45 -10.43 -9.26
C PRO A 78 1.59 -10.41 -8.24
N GLU A 79 2.84 -10.41 -8.70
CA GLU A 79 4.04 -10.39 -7.85
C GLU A 79 4.14 -9.09 -7.06
N MET A 80 3.83 -7.95 -7.69
CA MET A 80 3.79 -6.65 -7.01
C MET A 80 2.67 -6.62 -5.96
N CYS A 81 1.52 -7.23 -6.27
CA CYS A 81 0.41 -7.31 -5.33
C CYS A 81 0.76 -8.16 -4.09
N ASP A 82 1.51 -9.25 -4.26
CA ASP A 82 1.96 -10.08 -3.13
C ASP A 82 2.89 -9.31 -2.19
N GLU A 83 3.80 -8.49 -2.73
CA GLU A 83 4.64 -7.58 -1.92
C GLU A 83 3.81 -6.56 -1.15
N ILE A 84 2.87 -5.86 -1.81
CA ILE A 84 2.00 -4.86 -1.15
C ILE A 84 1.13 -5.53 -0.07
N ARG A 85 0.63 -6.73 -0.35
CA ARG A 85 -0.23 -7.50 0.55
C ARG A 85 0.44 -7.80 1.88
N THR A 86 1.77 -7.95 1.93
CA THR A 86 2.50 -8.25 3.18
C THR A 86 2.27 -7.23 4.30
N LEU A 87 1.92 -5.99 3.96
CA LEU A 87 1.63 -4.92 4.92
C LEU A 87 0.15 -4.70 5.20
N MET A 88 -0.74 -5.36 4.47
CA MET A 88 -2.18 -5.25 4.71
C MET A 88 -2.56 -5.98 6.01
N PRO A 89 -3.69 -5.62 6.66
CA PRO A 89 -4.22 -6.39 7.78
C PRO A 89 -4.44 -7.85 7.40
N THR A 90 -4.13 -8.80 8.29
CA THR A 90 -4.17 -10.26 8.02
C THR A 90 -5.49 -10.71 7.38
N ARG A 91 -6.62 -10.12 7.78
CA ARG A 91 -7.93 -10.43 7.17
C ARG A 91 -8.01 -10.01 5.70
N ILE A 92 -7.47 -8.84 5.37
CA ILE A 92 -7.49 -8.30 4.01
C ILE A 92 -6.52 -9.07 3.10
N GLN A 93 -5.41 -9.58 3.66
CA GLN A 93 -4.46 -10.44 2.93
C GLN A 93 -5.11 -11.70 2.34
N LEU A 94 -6.19 -12.20 2.94
CA LEU A 94 -6.90 -13.38 2.47
C LEU A 94 -7.69 -13.14 1.18
N TYR A 95 -7.92 -11.88 0.79
CA TYR A 95 -8.62 -11.57 -0.45
C TYR A 95 -7.68 -11.67 -1.66
N THR A 96 -7.99 -12.65 -2.50
CA THR A 96 -7.25 -12.92 -3.75
C THR A 96 -7.79 -12.14 -4.94
N GLU A 97 -9.03 -11.67 -4.88
CA GLU A 97 -9.65 -10.86 -5.92
C GLU A 97 -9.40 -9.38 -5.69
N TRP A 98 -8.66 -8.76 -6.59
CA TRP A 98 -8.45 -7.32 -6.63
C TRP A 98 -9.17 -6.77 -7.84
N ASN A 99 -10.07 -5.80 -7.61
CA ASN A 99 -10.93 -5.26 -8.66
C ASN A 99 -10.55 -3.82 -8.96
N LEU A 100 -10.26 -3.53 -10.23
CA LEU A 100 -9.96 -2.18 -10.68
C LEU A 100 -11.23 -1.33 -10.56
N LEU A 101 -11.19 -0.32 -9.70
CA LEU A 101 -12.28 0.65 -9.55
C LEU A 101 -12.06 1.83 -10.48
N TYR A 102 -10.83 2.31 -10.54
CA TYR A 102 -10.48 3.48 -11.34
C TYR A 102 -9.12 3.30 -11.99
N SER A 103 -8.97 3.84 -13.19
CA SER A 103 -7.73 3.92 -13.95
C SER A 103 -7.79 5.18 -14.79
N LEU A 104 -6.71 5.96 -14.77
CA LEU A 104 -6.57 7.18 -15.57
C LEU A 104 -6.82 6.90 -17.06
N GLU A 105 -6.36 5.74 -17.56
CA GLU A 105 -6.53 5.34 -18.96
C GLU A 105 -7.99 5.01 -19.31
N GLN A 106 -8.71 4.35 -18.40
CA GLN A 106 -10.09 3.91 -18.66
C GLN A 106 -11.15 4.98 -18.37
N HIS A 107 -10.89 5.88 -17.42
CA HIS A 107 -11.91 6.77 -16.84
C HIS A 107 -11.58 8.27 -16.97
N GLY A 108 -10.41 8.62 -17.50
CA GLY A 108 -9.99 10.00 -17.76
C GLY A 108 -9.49 10.76 -16.53
N SER A 109 -8.84 11.90 -16.78
CA SER A 109 -8.11 12.71 -15.80
C SER A 109 -9.01 13.64 -14.99
N SER A 110 -9.67 13.09 -13.96
CA SER A 110 -10.56 13.84 -13.07
C SER A 110 -10.65 13.17 -11.70
N LEU A 111 -10.28 13.91 -10.65
CA LEU A 111 -10.41 13.48 -9.27
C LEU A 111 -11.88 13.26 -8.88
N HIS A 112 -12.80 14.04 -9.46
CA HIS A 112 -14.24 13.79 -9.29
C HIS A 112 -14.63 12.41 -9.83
N SER A 113 -14.18 12.06 -11.04
CA SER A 113 -14.43 10.73 -11.62
C SER A 113 -13.81 9.63 -10.78
N LEU A 114 -12.61 9.84 -10.22
CA LEU A 114 -12.00 8.91 -9.27
C LEU A 114 -12.93 8.69 -8.06
N TYR A 115 -13.36 9.76 -7.40
CA TYR A 115 -14.25 9.66 -6.23
C TYR A 115 -15.57 8.96 -6.54
N SER A 116 -16.18 9.23 -7.71
CA SER A 116 -17.41 8.54 -8.11
C SER A 116 -17.23 7.04 -8.34
N ASN A 117 -16.07 6.61 -8.86
CA ASN A 117 -15.82 5.19 -9.15
C ASN A 117 -15.38 4.39 -7.91
N VAL A 118 -14.70 5.03 -6.95
CA VAL A 118 -14.23 4.35 -5.73
C VAL A 118 -15.26 4.35 -4.60
N ALA A 119 -16.35 5.10 -4.74
CA ALA A 119 -17.40 5.16 -3.74
C ALA A 119 -17.97 3.75 -3.46
N PRO A 120 -18.07 3.34 -2.18
CA PRO A 120 -18.53 2.00 -1.84
C PRO A 120 -20.01 1.83 -2.20
N ASP A 121 -20.39 0.61 -2.60
CA ASP A 121 -21.81 0.28 -2.72
C ASP A 121 -22.43 0.24 -1.30
N SER A 122 -23.48 1.03 -1.11
CA SER A 122 -24.26 1.15 0.13
C SER A 122 -24.74 -0.17 0.75
N LYS A 123 -24.71 -1.27 0.00
CA LYS A 123 -25.16 -2.60 0.43
C LYS A 123 -24.05 -3.49 0.99
N GLU A 124 -22.80 -3.05 0.95
CA GLU A 124 -21.65 -3.91 1.24
C GLU A 124 -21.02 -3.62 2.61
N PHE A 125 -21.29 -4.48 3.59
CA PHE A 125 -20.78 -4.35 4.97
C PHE A 125 -19.43 -5.04 5.20
N ARG A 126 -18.73 -5.42 4.13
CA ARG A 126 -17.44 -6.11 4.25
C ARG A 126 -16.32 -5.10 4.48
N ARG A 127 -15.36 -5.46 5.33
CA ARG A 127 -14.10 -4.72 5.42
C ARG A 127 -13.30 -5.03 4.17
N VAL A 128 -13.05 -3.99 3.38
CA VAL A 128 -12.29 -4.05 2.12
C VAL A 128 -11.11 -3.09 2.22
N GLY A 129 -10.08 -3.35 1.43
CA GLY A 129 -8.93 -2.45 1.29
C GLY A 129 -8.98 -1.70 -0.03
N TYR A 130 -8.27 -0.58 -0.10
CA TYR A 130 -8.08 0.17 -1.34
C TYR A 130 -6.59 0.38 -1.59
N VAL A 131 -6.12 0.12 -2.81
CA VAL A 131 -4.73 0.32 -3.22
C VAL A 131 -4.68 1.36 -4.32
N LEU A 132 -4.05 2.49 -4.03
CA LEU A 132 -3.70 3.51 -5.00
C LEU A 132 -2.33 3.18 -5.59
N VAL A 133 -2.21 3.21 -6.92
CA VAL A 133 -0.99 2.92 -7.67
C VAL A 133 -0.72 4.07 -8.63
N ILE A 134 0.50 4.57 -8.65
CA ILE A 134 0.95 5.69 -9.49
C ILE A 134 2.21 5.27 -10.22
N LYS A 135 2.28 5.61 -11.51
CA LYS A 135 3.49 5.55 -12.31
C LYS A 135 3.92 6.96 -12.71
N ASP A 136 5.17 7.30 -12.42
CA ASP A 136 5.77 8.57 -12.82
C ASP A 136 6.50 8.49 -14.18
N ARG A 137 7.03 9.62 -14.68
CA ARG A 137 7.75 9.65 -15.98
C ARG A 137 9.10 8.94 -15.97
N LYS A 138 9.66 8.66 -14.80
CA LYS A 138 10.90 7.89 -14.62
C LYS A 138 10.64 6.42 -14.31
N ASN A 139 9.43 5.94 -14.62
CA ASN A 139 8.98 4.57 -14.37
C ASN A 139 9.08 4.16 -12.89
N GLY A 140 9.02 5.12 -11.96
CA GLY A 140 8.80 4.84 -10.54
C GLY A 140 7.36 4.38 -10.34
N ILE A 141 7.17 3.27 -9.61
CA ILE A 141 5.85 2.77 -9.22
C ILE A 141 5.73 2.86 -7.72
N PHE A 142 4.73 3.58 -7.24
CA PHE A 142 4.51 3.83 -5.83
C PHE A 142 3.05 4.16 -5.59
N GLY A 143 2.66 4.26 -4.32
CA GLY A 143 1.31 4.62 -3.99
C GLY A 143 1.01 4.42 -2.51
N ALA A 144 -0.21 4.00 -2.25
CA ALA A 144 -0.72 3.89 -0.91
C ALA A 144 -1.75 2.78 -0.76
N TYR A 145 -1.94 2.32 0.47
CA TYR A 145 -3.05 1.50 0.88
C TYR A 145 -3.91 2.27 1.88
N SER A 146 -5.23 2.20 1.73
CA SER A 146 -6.21 2.74 2.67
C SER A 146 -7.25 1.71 3.10
N ASN A 147 -7.73 1.84 4.33
CA ASN A 147 -8.81 1.03 4.89
C ASN A 147 -10.23 1.50 4.49
N GLU A 148 -10.33 2.61 3.75
CA GLU A 148 -11.58 3.23 3.33
C GLU A 148 -11.41 3.88 1.95
N ALA A 149 -12.55 4.10 1.28
CA ALA A 149 -12.59 4.70 -0.04
C ALA A 149 -12.14 6.17 0.01
N PHE A 150 -11.49 6.63 -1.06
CA PHE A 150 -11.17 8.04 -1.18
C PHE A 150 -12.42 8.83 -1.51
N HIS A 151 -12.80 9.76 -0.63
CA HIS A 151 -13.94 10.65 -0.86
C HIS A 151 -13.63 12.04 -0.30
N PRO A 152 -14.11 13.11 -0.93
CA PRO A 152 -13.93 14.45 -0.40
C PRO A 152 -14.71 14.57 0.91
N ASN A 153 -14.11 15.23 1.90
CA ASN A 153 -14.78 15.47 3.19
C ASN A 153 -15.14 16.95 3.32
N GLU A 154 -16.45 17.24 3.36
CA GLU A 154 -16.98 18.62 3.52
C GLU A 154 -16.54 19.27 4.84
N HIS A 155 -16.35 18.46 5.90
CA HIS A 155 -15.90 18.93 7.21
C HIS A 155 -14.39 19.15 7.29
N ARG A 156 -13.66 18.93 6.19
CA ARG A 156 -12.19 19.11 6.11
C ARG A 156 -11.44 18.33 7.19
N GLN A 157 -11.93 17.13 7.52
CA GLN A 157 -11.28 16.25 8.49
C GLN A 157 -10.44 15.20 7.80
N TYR A 158 -9.38 14.78 8.49
CA TYR A 158 -8.60 13.60 8.09
C TYR A 158 -9.41 12.34 8.38
N THR A 159 -9.26 11.36 7.50
CA THR A 159 -9.83 10.01 7.66
C THR A 159 -8.73 8.96 7.55
N GLY A 160 -9.10 7.68 7.56
CA GLY A 160 -8.18 6.56 7.65
C GLY A 160 -7.84 6.20 9.09
N ASN A 161 -7.30 4.99 9.25
CA ASN A 161 -6.81 4.50 10.53
C ASN A 161 -5.32 4.09 10.43
N GLY A 162 -4.79 3.53 11.52
CA GLY A 162 -3.40 3.07 11.59
C GLY A 162 -3.05 1.87 10.71
N GLU A 163 -3.99 1.31 9.95
CA GLU A 163 -3.74 0.26 8.96
C GLU A 163 -3.33 0.84 7.60
N CYS A 164 -3.49 2.15 7.39
CA CYS A 164 -3.04 2.82 6.17
C CYS A 164 -1.51 2.83 6.08
N PHE A 165 -0.97 2.79 4.86
CA PHE A 165 0.48 2.89 4.63
C PHE A 165 0.79 3.45 3.24
N LEU A 166 2.00 4.00 3.10
CA LEU A 166 2.58 4.33 1.80
C LEU A 166 3.53 3.23 1.36
N TRP A 167 3.78 3.11 0.06
CA TRP A 167 4.72 2.13 -0.47
C TRP A 167 5.34 2.57 -1.79
N LYS A 168 6.49 1.99 -2.15
CA LYS A 168 7.11 2.12 -3.47
C LYS A 168 7.83 0.84 -3.90
N LEU A 169 8.03 0.71 -5.21
CA LEU A 169 8.71 -0.40 -5.86
C LEU A 169 9.86 0.12 -6.73
N ASP A 170 11.05 -0.42 -6.47
CA ASP A 170 12.26 -0.12 -7.23
C ASP A 170 12.75 -1.36 -7.97
N LYS A 171 12.88 -1.27 -9.30
CA LYS A 171 13.57 -2.31 -10.09
C LYS A 171 15.05 -2.31 -9.72
N VAL A 172 15.54 -3.46 -9.28
CA VAL A 172 16.96 -3.68 -8.99
C VAL A 172 17.47 -4.83 -9.84
N PRO A 173 18.71 -4.76 -10.35
CA PRO A 173 19.34 -5.90 -11.03
C PRO A 173 19.39 -7.09 -10.07
N ASP A 174 19.02 -8.28 -10.54
CA ASP A 174 19.21 -9.49 -9.76
C ASP A 174 20.70 -9.84 -9.73
N VAL A 175 21.32 -9.69 -8.56
CA VAL A 175 22.73 -10.02 -8.36
C VAL A 175 22.77 -11.37 -7.66
N ASN A 176 22.92 -12.43 -8.43
CA ASN A 176 23.32 -13.73 -7.90
C ASN A 176 24.75 -13.61 -7.35
N ILE A 177 24.89 -13.41 -6.05
CA ILE A 177 26.17 -13.59 -5.35
C ILE A 177 26.39 -15.10 -5.21
N SER A 178 26.79 -15.74 -6.30
CA SER A 178 27.47 -17.03 -6.21
C SER A 178 28.93 -16.75 -5.89
N GLU A 179 29.41 -17.28 -4.77
CA GLU A 179 30.83 -17.31 -4.41
C GLU A 179 31.59 -17.95 -5.57
N LYS A 180 32.39 -17.15 -6.28
CA LYS A 180 33.25 -17.64 -7.36
C LYS A 180 34.48 -18.27 -6.72
N GLU A 181 34.50 -19.60 -6.65
CA GLU A 181 35.77 -20.34 -6.63
C GLU A 181 36.42 -20.18 -8.02
N GLU A 182 37.62 -19.60 -8.04
CA GLU A 182 38.41 -19.40 -9.25
C GLU A 182 38.82 -20.74 -9.85
N SER A 183 38.29 -21.05 -11.03
CA SER A 183 38.98 -21.92 -11.98
C SER A 183 39.00 -21.23 -13.34
N GLU A 184 40.21 -20.83 -13.73
CA GLU A 184 40.52 -20.26 -15.04
C GLU A 184 40.31 -21.32 -16.11
N GLN A 185 39.42 -21.08 -17.08
CA GLN A 185 39.58 -21.59 -18.44
C GLN A 185 39.04 -20.59 -19.46
N GLU A 186 39.88 -20.31 -20.45
CA GLU A 186 39.73 -19.30 -21.50
C GLU A 186 38.68 -19.68 -22.55
N GLY A 187 38.03 -18.63 -23.09
CA GLY A 187 37.63 -18.58 -24.50
C GLY A 187 36.18 -18.92 -24.85
N LYS A 188 35.35 -17.89 -25.04
CA LYS A 188 34.57 -17.64 -26.26
C LYS A 188 33.71 -16.38 -26.11
N GLU A 189 33.99 -15.37 -26.92
CA GLU A 189 33.16 -14.18 -27.10
C GLU A 189 31.90 -14.53 -27.89
N GLY A 190 30.79 -14.73 -27.17
CA GLY A 190 29.44 -14.53 -27.68
C GLY A 190 28.81 -13.39 -26.89
N LYS A 191 28.53 -12.26 -27.54
CA LYS A 191 27.67 -11.21 -26.96
C LYS A 191 26.23 -11.74 -27.00
N GLU A 192 25.86 -12.51 -25.99
CA GLU A 192 24.46 -12.69 -25.61
C GLU A 192 24.15 -11.56 -24.62
N GLU A 193 23.36 -10.58 -25.06
CA GLU A 193 22.63 -9.69 -24.14
C GLU A 193 21.58 -10.56 -23.44
N GLY A 194 22.01 -11.32 -22.43
CA GLY A 194 21.11 -12.00 -21.52
C GLY A 194 20.29 -10.93 -20.81
N ASP A 195 18.96 -11.04 -20.91
CA ASP A 195 18.02 -10.30 -20.06
C ASP A 195 18.49 -10.48 -18.63
N LYS A 196 19.06 -9.41 -18.04
CA LYS A 196 19.35 -9.39 -16.61
C LYS A 196 18.00 -9.48 -15.93
N GLU A 197 17.73 -10.60 -15.25
CA GLU A 197 16.53 -10.73 -14.44
C GLU A 197 16.48 -9.52 -13.48
N GLU A 198 15.42 -8.71 -13.58
CA GLU A 198 15.21 -7.56 -12.72
C GLU A 198 14.20 -7.97 -11.65
N ARG A 199 14.58 -7.83 -10.38
CA ARG A 199 13.67 -8.08 -9.27
C ARG A 199 13.08 -6.76 -8.75
N TRP A 200 11.83 -6.80 -8.32
CA TRP A 200 11.24 -5.70 -7.59
C TRP A 200 11.74 -5.67 -6.14
N ARG A 201 12.27 -4.51 -5.71
CA ARG A 201 12.51 -4.19 -4.31
C ARG A 201 11.32 -3.41 -3.79
N PHE A 202 10.61 -3.99 -2.82
CA PHE A 202 9.51 -3.32 -2.12
C PHE A 202 10.04 -2.49 -0.94
N SER A 203 9.50 -1.29 -0.79
CA SER A 203 9.69 -0.43 0.39
C SER A 203 8.33 0.04 0.87
N GLY A 204 7.97 -0.34 2.09
CA GLY A 204 6.71 0.04 2.70
C GLY A 204 6.92 0.93 3.92
N TYR A 205 5.97 1.84 4.13
CA TYR A 205 6.00 2.87 5.16
C TYR A 205 4.70 2.81 5.97
N PRO A 206 4.64 1.93 6.98
CA PRO A 206 3.49 1.81 7.87
C PRO A 206 3.23 3.09 8.66
N TYR A 207 2.00 3.23 9.14
CA TYR A 207 1.61 4.32 10.04
C TYR A 207 2.48 4.35 11.30
N THR A 208 3.01 5.53 11.66
CA THR A 208 3.95 5.73 12.77
C THR A 208 3.26 5.95 14.11
N GLY A 209 1.99 6.36 14.11
CA GLY A 209 1.28 6.77 15.32
C GLY A 209 1.59 8.18 15.83
N VAL A 210 2.43 8.96 15.12
CA VAL A 210 2.83 10.31 15.57
C VAL A 210 1.70 11.33 15.43
N ASN A 211 0.82 11.18 14.45
CA ASN A 211 -0.35 12.02 14.23
C ASN A 211 -1.43 11.26 13.42
N GLU A 212 -2.66 11.75 13.44
CA GLU A 212 -3.82 11.12 12.78
C GLU A 212 -4.06 11.62 11.35
N PHE A 213 -3.05 12.18 10.70
CA PHE A 213 -3.20 12.83 9.39
C PHE A 213 -3.07 11.84 8.22
N ALA A 214 -3.78 10.72 8.30
CA ALA A 214 -3.62 9.57 7.39
C ALA A 214 -4.14 9.85 5.96
N ILE A 215 -5.41 10.21 5.79
CA ILE A 215 -6.02 10.49 4.48
C ILE A 215 -6.67 11.86 4.52
N TYR A 216 -6.44 12.67 3.50
CA TYR A 216 -7.14 13.94 3.35
C TYR A 216 -7.48 14.22 1.90
N CYS A 217 -8.78 14.30 1.63
CA CYS A 217 -9.36 14.41 0.30
C CYS A 217 -10.26 15.64 0.24
N THR A 218 -10.10 16.41 -0.82
CA THR A 218 -10.89 17.61 -1.15
C THR A 218 -11.29 17.57 -2.62
N SER A 219 -12.06 18.55 -3.10
CA SER A 219 -12.31 18.68 -4.54
C SER A 219 -11.07 19.04 -5.35
N GLU A 220 -10.00 19.55 -4.71
CA GLU A 220 -8.80 20.07 -5.37
C GLU A 220 -7.61 19.12 -5.32
N PHE A 221 -7.60 18.17 -4.38
CA PHE A 221 -6.53 17.20 -4.23
C PHE A 221 -6.93 16.00 -3.36
N LEU A 222 -6.21 14.91 -3.56
CA LEU A 222 -6.16 13.74 -2.68
C LEU A 222 -4.77 13.68 -2.05
N SER A 223 -4.69 13.40 -0.76
CA SER A 223 -3.42 13.24 -0.06
C SER A 223 -3.44 12.11 0.96
N MET A 224 -2.28 11.51 1.18
CA MET A 224 -2.03 10.54 2.22
C MET A 224 -0.76 10.86 2.99
N GLY A 225 -0.91 10.98 4.30
CA GLY A 225 0.15 11.29 5.26
C GLY A 225 0.48 12.76 5.25
N ALA A 226 0.52 13.37 6.43
CA ALA A 226 0.95 14.75 6.57
C ALA A 226 1.79 15.00 7.84
N GLY A 227 2.60 16.04 7.80
CA GLY A 227 3.40 16.46 8.96
C GLY A 227 4.21 17.68 8.61
N ASP A 228 4.30 18.63 9.53
CA ASP A 228 5.06 19.87 9.35
C ASP A 228 4.75 20.64 8.03
N GLY A 229 3.50 20.58 7.55
CA GLY A 229 3.07 21.24 6.32
C GLY A 229 3.46 20.53 5.02
N HIS A 230 3.92 19.28 5.10
CA HIS A 230 4.26 18.43 3.97
C HIS A 230 3.34 17.21 3.89
N TYR A 231 3.15 16.70 2.66
CA TYR A 231 2.38 15.49 2.39
C TYR A 231 3.29 14.34 1.99
N GLY A 232 3.03 13.15 2.51
CA GLY A 232 3.70 11.90 2.13
C GLY A 232 3.46 11.59 0.64
N LEU A 233 2.20 11.68 0.25
CA LEU A 233 1.72 11.62 -1.12
C LEU A 233 0.58 12.62 -1.31
N LEU A 234 0.59 13.36 -2.41
CA LEU A 234 -0.51 14.23 -2.84
C LEU A 234 -0.65 14.16 -4.36
N CYS A 235 -1.88 14.10 -4.86
CA CYS A 235 -2.25 14.19 -6.26
C CYS A 235 -3.19 15.39 -6.47
N ASP A 236 -3.01 16.14 -7.55
CA ASP A 236 -3.90 17.24 -7.94
C ASP A 236 -5.26 16.74 -8.46
N ASP A 237 -6.21 17.66 -8.63
CA ASP A 237 -7.57 17.39 -9.14
C ASP A 237 -7.58 16.85 -10.57
N GLY A 238 -6.60 17.26 -11.39
CA GLY A 238 -6.37 16.72 -12.72
C GLY A 238 -5.79 15.31 -12.74
N LEU A 239 -5.25 14.81 -11.63
CA LEU A 239 -4.46 13.57 -11.57
C LEU A 239 -3.30 13.56 -12.59
N LEU A 240 -2.68 14.72 -12.79
CA LEU A 240 -1.57 14.93 -13.72
C LEU A 240 -0.26 15.21 -12.99
N HIS A 241 -0.34 15.81 -11.79
CA HIS A 241 0.81 16.17 -10.99
C HIS A 241 0.63 15.72 -9.55
N GLY A 242 1.75 15.45 -8.91
CA GLY A 242 1.75 15.14 -7.50
C GLY A 242 2.99 15.63 -6.78
N VAL A 243 2.90 15.50 -5.46
CA VAL A 243 3.95 15.86 -4.51
C VAL A 243 4.19 14.67 -3.58
N SER A 244 5.45 14.39 -3.29
CA SER A 244 5.84 13.45 -2.24
C SER A 244 6.99 14.02 -1.43
N ASN A 245 6.82 14.06 -0.11
CA ASN A 245 7.86 14.44 0.84
C ASN A 245 7.95 13.41 1.94
N PRO A 246 9.04 13.39 2.70
CA PRO A 246 9.02 12.77 4.00
C PRO A 246 7.94 13.41 4.89
N CYS A 247 7.17 12.57 5.58
CA CYS A 247 6.14 13.04 6.52
C CYS A 247 6.17 12.26 7.83
N GLN A 248 5.66 12.87 8.89
CA GLN A 248 5.61 12.27 10.23
C GLN A 248 4.66 11.07 10.29
N THR A 249 3.51 11.11 9.59
CA THR A 249 2.47 10.06 9.66
C THR A 249 2.97 8.68 9.26
N TYR A 250 3.86 8.61 8.25
CA TYR A 250 4.35 7.33 7.70
C TYR A 250 5.87 7.16 7.79
N GLY A 251 6.61 8.21 8.16
CA GLY A 251 8.08 8.15 8.20
C GLY A 251 8.69 7.82 6.83
N ASN A 252 7.97 8.09 5.75
CA ASN A 252 8.38 7.75 4.40
C ASN A 252 9.52 8.64 3.90
N GLU A 253 10.25 8.18 2.90
CA GLU A 253 11.07 9.04 2.05
C GLU A 253 10.26 9.55 0.85
N VAL A 254 10.90 10.33 -0.04
CA VAL A 254 10.28 10.71 -1.32
C VAL A 254 10.00 9.44 -2.14
N LEU A 255 8.74 9.25 -2.52
CA LEU A 255 8.30 8.02 -3.19
C LEU A 255 8.65 8.00 -4.68
N SER A 256 8.55 9.16 -5.36
CA SER A 256 8.78 9.26 -6.80
C SER A 256 10.25 9.33 -7.16
N LYS A 257 10.62 8.70 -8.28
CA LYS A 257 11.96 8.81 -8.88
C LYS A 257 12.21 10.18 -9.51
N GLU A 258 11.16 10.95 -9.80
CA GLU A 258 11.27 12.34 -10.25
C GLU A 258 11.66 13.29 -9.12
N GLY A 259 11.53 12.86 -7.87
CA GLY A 259 11.80 13.66 -6.68
C GLY A 259 10.52 14.19 -6.05
N LYS A 260 10.61 15.33 -5.36
CA LYS A 260 9.51 15.86 -4.53
C LYS A 260 8.25 16.23 -5.32
N LYS A 261 8.41 16.61 -6.58
CA LYS A 261 7.33 16.90 -7.51
C LYS A 261 7.46 15.92 -8.67
N PHE A 262 6.34 15.35 -9.09
CA PHE A 262 6.31 14.35 -10.14
C PHE A 262 5.10 14.54 -11.04
N SER A 263 5.16 13.97 -12.24
CA SER A 263 4.01 13.90 -13.13
C SER A 263 3.48 12.49 -13.19
N ILE A 264 2.16 12.39 -13.13
CA ILE A 264 1.44 11.13 -13.15
C ILE A 264 1.27 10.74 -14.62
N VAL A 265 1.92 9.65 -15.02
CA VAL A 265 1.77 9.06 -16.36
C VAL A 265 0.58 8.11 -16.37
N ALA A 266 0.39 7.38 -15.28
CA ALA A 266 -0.74 6.49 -15.09
C ALA A 266 -1.06 6.39 -13.60
N LEU A 267 -2.34 6.18 -13.29
CA LEU A 267 -2.85 6.02 -11.94
C LEU A 267 -3.96 4.98 -11.95
N GLU A 268 -3.97 4.10 -10.96
CA GLU A 268 -5.02 3.09 -10.74
C GLU A 268 -5.46 3.09 -9.27
N VAL A 269 -6.73 2.75 -9.03
CA VAL A 269 -7.26 2.45 -7.69
C VAL A 269 -7.94 1.09 -7.73
N TRP A 270 -7.52 0.22 -6.83
CA TRP A 270 -7.97 -1.16 -6.71
C TRP A 270 -8.72 -1.38 -5.40
N ARG A 271 -9.80 -2.16 -5.44
CA ARG A 271 -10.50 -2.69 -4.27
C ARG A 271 -9.99 -4.10 -3.95
N VAL A 272 -9.65 -4.35 -2.70
CA VAL A 272 -9.16 -5.62 -2.16
C VAL A 272 -10.21 -6.24 -1.24
N GLY A 273 -10.81 -7.34 -1.71
CA GLY A 273 -11.97 -7.97 -1.06
C GLY A 273 -13.26 -7.30 -1.42
#